data_AF-A0A9W8KH29-F1
#
_entry.id   AF-A0A9W8KH29-F1
#
_cell.length_a   1.000
_cell.length_b   1.000
_cell.length_c   1.000
_cell.angle_alpha   90.00
_cell.angle_beta   90.00
_cell.angle_gamma   90.00
#
_symmetry.space_group_name_H-M   'P 1'
#
loop_
_entity.id
_entity.type
_entity.pdbx_description
1 polymer ?
#
loop_
_entity_poly.entity_id
_entity_poly.type
_entity_poly.pdbx_seq_one_letter_code
_entity_poly.pdbx_strand_id
1 'polypeptide(L)'
;MSPNVSSSCSAPLKPSAHDANLVDILFTSALDGEYVRDQISGTFTGYTPQQESVAAAPSNSDDAPSQISESKLVELQGREHRAVLAAEWDGDLKGAISQLSQIIQDCPSYASAYNNRAQALRLDGADLSAVLADLDSAIRYAQDGKTLGQAYTQKGIVLKAMEADQDDVFNCFAQGAKCGSEVARLAMAKENPYAKMCGKIVSEAMRQLRTASSPRS
;
A
#
# COMPACT_ATOMS: atom_id res chain seq x y z
N MET A 1 -31.34 -7.81 -37.01
CA MET A 1 -31.55 -8.51 -35.73
C MET A 1 -30.21 -8.53 -35.01
N SER A 2 -29.98 -7.55 -34.14
CA SER A 2 -28.75 -7.43 -33.36
C SER A 2 -28.88 -8.30 -32.10
N PRO A 3 -27.90 -9.15 -31.76
CA PRO A 3 -27.95 -9.87 -30.50
C PRO A 3 -27.52 -8.94 -29.37
N ASN A 4 -28.35 -8.99 -28.33
CA ASN A 4 -28.32 -8.28 -27.07
C ASN A 4 -27.05 -8.65 -26.29
N VAL A 5 -26.17 -7.67 -26.01
CA VAL A 5 -25.01 -7.88 -25.13
C VAL A 5 -25.48 -7.62 -23.71
N SER A 6 -25.81 -8.70 -23.00
CA SER A 6 -26.12 -8.68 -21.58
C SER A 6 -24.90 -8.18 -20.80
N SER A 7 -25.01 -6.95 -20.30
CA SER A 7 -24.13 -6.37 -19.29
C SER A 7 -24.23 -7.20 -18.01
N SER A 8 -23.26 -8.10 -17.79
CA SER A 8 -23.05 -8.75 -16.51
C SER A 8 -22.21 -7.83 -15.63
N CYS A 9 -22.87 -7.09 -14.74
CA CYS A 9 -22.23 -6.51 -13.57
C CYS A 9 -21.65 -7.65 -12.72
N SER A 10 -20.34 -7.87 -12.81
CA SER A 10 -19.62 -8.81 -11.95
C SER A 10 -19.30 -8.16 -10.61
N ALA A 11 -19.61 -8.88 -9.53
CA ALA A 11 -19.43 -8.45 -8.15
C ALA A 11 -17.95 -8.20 -7.81
N PRO A 12 -17.64 -7.27 -6.88
CA PRO A 12 -16.27 -7.03 -6.44
C PRO A 12 -15.64 -8.31 -5.88
N LEU A 13 -14.36 -8.53 -6.24
CA LEU A 13 -13.56 -9.66 -5.75
C LEU A 13 -13.64 -9.75 -4.23
N LYS A 14 -13.99 -10.94 -3.72
CA LYS A 14 -13.86 -11.23 -2.29
C LYS A 14 -12.36 -11.29 -1.95
N PRO A 15 -11.89 -10.56 -0.93
CA PRO A 15 -10.50 -10.59 -0.55
C PRO A 15 -10.08 -11.99 -0.11
N SER A 16 -8.82 -12.35 -0.38
CA SER A 16 -8.22 -13.53 0.23
C SER A 16 -8.25 -13.36 1.76
N ALA A 17 -8.35 -14.46 2.50
CA ALA A 17 -8.47 -14.43 3.96
C ALA A 17 -7.32 -13.66 4.66
N HIS A 18 -6.18 -13.49 3.99
CA HIS A 18 -5.06 -12.69 4.47
C HIS A 18 -5.30 -11.17 4.38
N ASP A 19 -5.99 -10.71 3.34
CA ASP A 19 -6.22 -9.27 3.11
C ASP A 19 -7.33 -8.71 4.01
N ALA A 20 -8.34 -9.54 4.30
CA ALA A 20 -9.33 -9.25 5.34
C ALA A 20 -8.66 -9.09 6.71
N ASN A 21 -7.72 -9.98 7.05
CA ASN A 21 -6.94 -9.89 8.28
C ASN A 21 -6.05 -8.64 8.32
N LEU A 22 -5.45 -8.19 7.21
CA LEU A 22 -4.53 -7.04 7.21
C LEU A 22 -5.22 -5.67 7.30
N VAL A 23 -6.37 -5.51 6.64
CA VAL A 23 -7.23 -4.32 6.83
C VAL A 23 -7.79 -4.30 8.26
N ASP A 24 -8.17 -5.46 8.81
CA ASP A 24 -8.57 -5.57 10.23
C ASP A 24 -7.41 -5.27 11.19
N ILE A 25 -6.17 -5.70 10.88
CA ILE A 25 -4.96 -5.41 11.66
C ILE A 25 -4.67 -3.90 11.71
N LEU A 26 -4.96 -3.16 10.64
CA LEU A 26 -4.77 -1.70 10.58
C LEU A 26 -5.98 -0.88 11.04
N PHE A 27 -7.22 -1.32 10.85
CA PHE A 27 -8.41 -0.46 10.96
C PHE A 27 -9.59 -1.04 11.75
N THR A 28 -9.33 -1.90 12.73
CA THR A 28 -10.34 -2.57 13.58
C THR A 28 -11.35 -1.67 14.35
N SER A 29 -11.35 -0.34 14.24
CA SER A 29 -12.27 0.47 15.07
C SER A 29 -12.60 1.92 14.65
N ALA A 30 -12.38 2.40 13.42
CA ALA A 30 -12.64 3.84 13.19
C ALA A 30 -13.11 4.31 11.81
N LEU A 31 -13.05 3.54 10.73
CA LEU A 31 -13.51 3.98 9.41
C LEU A 31 -14.14 2.81 8.66
N ASP A 32 -15.13 3.11 7.81
CA ASP A 32 -15.82 2.12 6.99
C ASP A 32 -14.80 1.31 6.18
N GLY A 33 -14.73 0.00 6.47
CA GLY A 33 -13.70 -0.91 5.96
C GLY A 33 -13.66 -1.07 4.43
N GLU A 34 -14.64 -0.55 3.70
CA GLU A 34 -14.64 -0.48 2.23
C GLU A 34 -13.80 0.70 1.70
N TYR A 35 -13.91 1.89 2.29
CA TYR A 35 -13.21 3.11 1.81
C TYR A 35 -11.69 3.01 1.95
N VAL A 36 -11.24 2.37 3.03
CA VAL A 36 -9.81 2.18 3.31
C VAL A 36 -9.25 1.01 2.52
N ARG A 37 -10.06 -0.02 2.25
CA ARG A 37 -9.68 -1.14 1.38
C ARG A 37 -9.27 -0.63 0.01
N ASP A 38 -10.07 0.22 -0.61
CA ASP A 38 -9.78 0.73 -1.97
C ASP A 38 -8.48 1.55 -2.08
N GLN A 39 -8.12 2.27 -1.02
CA GLN A 39 -6.86 3.02 -0.97
C GLN A 39 -5.64 2.14 -0.65
N ILE A 40 -5.83 1.02 0.09
CA ILE A 40 -4.79 0.03 0.37
C ILE A 40 -4.59 -0.92 -0.82
N SER A 41 -5.66 -1.27 -1.53
CA SER A 41 -5.65 -2.09 -2.73
C SER A 41 -5.32 -1.29 -3.99
N GLY A 42 -5.19 0.03 -3.91
CA GLY A 42 -4.82 0.88 -5.04
C GLY A 42 -5.90 0.99 -6.13
N THR A 43 -7.15 0.62 -5.85
CA THR A 43 -8.26 0.52 -6.81
C THR A 43 -8.82 1.87 -7.27
N PHE A 44 -8.22 3.01 -6.88
CA PHE A 44 -8.55 4.31 -7.46
C PHE A 44 -7.63 4.67 -8.63
N THR A 45 -7.97 4.15 -9.82
CA THR A 45 -7.58 4.76 -11.10
C THR A 45 -8.65 5.75 -11.56
N GLY A 46 -8.91 6.80 -10.78
CA GLY A 46 -9.52 8.02 -11.29
C GLY A 46 -8.44 8.85 -11.99
N TYR A 47 -8.08 8.49 -13.22
CA TYR A 47 -7.34 9.40 -14.08
C TYR A 47 -8.23 10.60 -14.41
N THR A 48 -8.01 11.71 -13.73
CA THR A 48 -8.32 13.05 -14.22
C THR A 48 -7.05 13.88 -14.09
N PRO A 49 -6.45 14.34 -15.21
CA PRO A 49 -5.26 15.17 -15.15
C PRO A 49 -5.68 16.57 -14.70
N GLN A 50 -5.46 16.88 -13.42
CA GLN A 50 -5.35 18.25 -12.96
C GLN A 50 -3.97 18.39 -12.31
N GLN A 51 -3.11 19.11 -13.03
CA GLN A 51 -1.79 19.50 -12.56
C GLN A 51 -1.95 20.35 -11.30
N GLU A 52 -1.56 19.80 -10.15
CA GLU A 52 -1.20 20.61 -8.99
C GLU A 52 0.29 20.45 -8.74
N SER A 53 1.01 21.50 -9.11
CA SER A 53 2.43 21.69 -8.85
C SER A 53 2.69 21.77 -7.35
N VAL A 54 3.49 20.86 -6.81
CA VAL A 54 4.08 21.01 -5.48
C VAL A 54 5.60 21.08 -5.58
N ALA A 55 6.11 22.06 -4.84
CA ALA A 55 7.43 22.66 -4.87
C ALA A 55 8.61 21.67 -4.86
N ALA A 56 9.61 22.02 -5.67
CA ALA A 56 10.92 21.40 -5.70
C ALA A 56 11.69 21.58 -4.37
N ALA A 57 12.32 20.51 -3.92
CA ALA A 57 13.36 20.49 -2.88
C ALA A 57 14.55 19.65 -3.39
N PRO A 58 15.76 19.86 -2.85
CA PRO A 58 16.93 20.21 -3.66
C PRO A 58 17.64 19.02 -4.32
N SER A 59 18.14 19.31 -5.52
CA SER A 59 19.07 18.50 -6.30
C SER A 59 20.43 18.40 -5.62
N ASN A 60 20.85 17.20 -5.28
CA ASN A 60 22.26 16.83 -5.19
C ASN A 60 22.52 15.69 -6.18
N SER A 61 23.38 15.99 -7.15
CA SER A 61 23.85 15.12 -8.22
C SER A 61 24.79 14.03 -7.68
N ASP A 62 24.62 12.81 -8.18
CA ASP A 62 25.68 11.99 -8.80
C ASP A 62 25.25 10.54 -9.10
N ASP A 63 23.95 10.21 -9.01
CA ASP A 63 23.45 8.90 -9.44
C ASP A 63 22.04 9.02 -10.08
N ALA A 64 21.93 9.85 -11.11
CA ALA A 64 20.64 10.13 -11.76
C ALA A 64 20.04 8.83 -12.35
N PRO A 65 18.92 8.30 -11.82
CA PRO A 65 18.30 7.11 -12.38
C PRO A 65 17.86 7.40 -13.81
N SER A 66 18.27 6.53 -14.72
CA SER A 66 18.10 6.65 -16.17
C SER A 66 16.68 7.09 -16.54
N GLN A 67 16.55 8.29 -17.11
CA GLN A 67 15.27 8.83 -17.54
C GLN A 67 14.66 7.89 -18.58
N ILE A 68 13.57 7.22 -18.21
CA ILE A 68 12.79 6.38 -19.12
C ILE A 68 12.22 7.30 -20.18
N SER A 69 12.49 7.02 -21.46
CA SER A 69 11.95 7.82 -22.57
C SER A 69 10.42 7.83 -22.55
N GLU A 70 9.79 8.95 -22.86
CA GLU A 70 8.33 9.14 -22.83
C GLU A 70 7.56 8.05 -23.58
N SER A 71 8.04 7.68 -24.78
CA SER A 71 7.43 6.62 -25.60
C SER A 71 7.46 5.25 -24.91
N LYS A 72 8.57 4.95 -24.23
CA LYS A 72 8.70 3.71 -23.45
C LYS A 72 7.83 3.74 -22.21
N LEU A 73 7.74 4.88 -21.53
CA LEU A 73 6.90 5.03 -20.34
C LEU A 73 5.43 4.72 -20.65
N VAL A 74 4.88 5.25 -21.74
CA VAL A 74 3.50 4.97 -22.17
C VAL A 74 3.30 3.48 -22.49
N GLU A 75 4.27 2.84 -23.14
CA GLU A 75 4.23 1.39 -23.41
C GLU A 75 4.20 0.58 -22.10
N LEU A 76 5.07 0.92 -21.15
CA LEU A 76 5.17 0.25 -19.85
C LEU A 76 3.88 0.43 -19.04
N GLN A 77 3.34 1.64 -18.98
CA GLN A 77 2.06 1.94 -18.32
C GLN A 77 0.91 1.14 -18.93
N GLY A 78 0.85 1.02 -20.25
CA GLY A 78 -0.18 0.22 -20.93
C GLY A 78 -0.06 -1.28 -20.62
N ARG A 79 1.15 -1.81 -20.48
CA ARG A 79 1.39 -3.21 -20.08
C ARG A 79 1.05 -3.44 -18.61
N GLU A 80 1.48 -2.52 -17.75
CA GLU A 80 1.18 -2.54 -16.32
C GLU A 80 -0.32 -2.52 -16.07
N HIS A 81 -1.04 -1.61 -16.73
CA HIS A 81 -2.49 -1.49 -16.56
C HIS A 81 -3.22 -2.79 -16.90
N ARG A 82 -2.80 -3.50 -17.96
CA ARG A 82 -3.35 -4.82 -18.29
C ARG A 82 -3.06 -5.87 -17.21
N ALA A 83 -1.85 -5.86 -16.65
CA ALA A 83 -1.48 -6.81 -15.59
C ALA A 83 -2.30 -6.56 -14.31
N VAL A 84 -2.51 -5.30 -13.94
CA VAL A 84 -3.34 -4.93 -12.78
C VAL A 84 -4.80 -5.34 -13.01
N LEU A 85 -5.38 -5.06 -14.18
CA LEU A 85 -6.75 -5.48 -14.49
C LEU A 85 -6.92 -7.01 -14.47
N ALA A 86 -5.93 -7.77 -14.95
CA ALA A 86 -5.98 -9.24 -14.87
C ALA A 86 -6.01 -9.73 -13.41
N ALA A 87 -5.25 -9.10 -12.52
CA ALA A 87 -5.32 -9.40 -11.09
C ALA A 87 -6.66 -9.01 -10.47
N GLU A 88 -7.21 -7.84 -10.82
CA GLU A 88 -8.39 -7.25 -10.18
C GLU A 88 -9.73 -7.77 -10.69
N TRP A 89 -9.84 -8.15 -11.96
CA TRP A 89 -11.12 -8.55 -12.55
C TRP A 89 -11.17 -10.05 -12.82
N ASP A 90 -10.07 -10.59 -13.36
CA ASP A 90 -9.99 -12.01 -13.68
C ASP A 90 -9.50 -12.84 -12.48
N GLY A 91 -8.96 -12.18 -11.44
CA GLY A 91 -8.34 -12.84 -10.28
C GLY A 91 -7.04 -13.56 -10.62
N ASP A 92 -6.47 -13.30 -11.81
CA ASP A 92 -5.26 -13.97 -12.30
C ASP A 92 -3.99 -13.32 -11.72
N LEU A 93 -3.77 -13.56 -10.43
CA LEU A 93 -2.60 -13.06 -9.71
C LEU A 93 -1.29 -13.60 -10.31
N LYS A 94 -1.26 -14.86 -10.73
CA LYS A 94 -0.06 -15.49 -11.32
C LYS A 94 0.27 -14.88 -12.68
N GLY A 95 -0.72 -14.65 -13.53
CA GLY A 95 -0.57 -13.97 -14.81
C GLY A 95 -0.08 -12.54 -14.62
N ALA A 96 -0.67 -11.79 -13.68
CA ALA A 96 -0.24 -10.44 -13.34
C ALA A 96 1.22 -10.39 -12.87
N ILE A 97 1.63 -11.27 -11.95
CA ILE A 97 3.02 -11.39 -11.47
C ILE A 97 3.97 -11.68 -12.65
N SER A 98 3.58 -12.56 -13.56
CA SER A 98 4.38 -12.89 -14.75
C SER A 98 4.56 -11.68 -15.66
N GLN A 99 3.48 -10.94 -15.97
CA GLN A 99 3.53 -9.74 -16.80
C GLN A 99 4.34 -8.62 -16.16
N LEU A 100 4.18 -8.39 -14.86
CA LEU A 100 4.96 -7.41 -14.11
C LEU A 100 6.44 -7.78 -14.06
N SER A 101 6.76 -9.08 -13.96
CA SER A 101 8.14 -9.56 -14.03
C SER A 101 8.78 -9.31 -15.39
N GLN A 102 8.04 -9.44 -16.49
CA GLN A 102 8.52 -9.08 -17.82
C GLN A 102 8.77 -7.58 -17.94
N ILE A 103 7.88 -6.74 -17.39
CA ILE A 103 8.08 -5.29 -17.35
C ILE A 103 9.38 -4.93 -16.62
N ILE A 104 9.63 -5.56 -15.49
CA ILE A 104 10.85 -5.35 -14.68
C ILE A 104 12.11 -5.82 -15.43
N GLN A 105 12.04 -6.93 -16.16
CA GLN A 105 13.15 -7.39 -17.00
C GLN A 105 13.47 -6.40 -18.13
N ASP A 106 12.44 -5.84 -18.76
CA ASP A 106 12.60 -4.87 -19.85
C ASP A 106 13.05 -3.50 -19.35
N CYS A 107 12.63 -3.10 -18.13
CA CYS A 107 12.98 -1.83 -17.52
C CYS A 107 13.17 -1.97 -16.00
N PRO A 108 14.40 -2.28 -15.55
CA PRO A 108 14.69 -2.51 -14.13
C PRO A 108 14.52 -1.28 -13.22
N SER A 109 14.46 -0.07 -13.79
CA SER A 109 14.25 1.19 -13.06
C SER A 109 12.78 1.61 -12.98
N TYR A 110 11.84 0.80 -13.48
CA TYR A 110 10.42 1.16 -13.46
C TYR A 110 9.76 0.77 -12.12
N ALA A 111 9.77 1.71 -11.18
CA ALA A 111 9.34 1.50 -9.80
C ALA A 111 7.90 1.00 -9.63
N SER A 112 6.97 1.49 -10.45
CA SER A 112 5.54 1.16 -10.36
C SER A 112 5.29 -0.35 -10.55
N ALA A 113 6.03 -1.01 -11.44
CA ALA A 113 5.91 -2.45 -11.64
C ALA A 113 6.34 -3.26 -10.42
N TYR A 114 7.36 -2.83 -9.68
CA TYR A 114 7.74 -3.48 -8.42
C TYR A 114 6.67 -3.29 -7.35
N ASN A 115 6.10 -2.09 -7.22
CA ASN A 115 5.04 -1.81 -6.25
C ASN A 115 3.78 -2.68 -6.52
N ASN A 116 3.40 -2.82 -7.79
CA ASN A 116 2.26 -3.63 -8.20
C ASN A 116 2.56 -5.13 -8.10
N ARG A 117 3.80 -5.56 -8.38
CA ARG A 117 4.20 -6.97 -8.21
C ARG A 117 4.24 -7.37 -6.73
N ALA A 118 4.74 -6.50 -5.86
CA ALA A 118 4.70 -6.70 -4.41
C ALA A 118 3.27 -6.90 -3.91
N GLN A 119 2.31 -6.10 -4.41
CA GLN A 119 0.91 -6.26 -4.08
C GLN A 119 0.36 -7.61 -4.57
N ALA A 120 0.58 -7.95 -5.83
CA ALA A 120 0.12 -9.22 -6.40
C ALA A 120 0.72 -10.43 -5.66
N LEU A 121 2.01 -10.38 -5.31
CA LEU A 121 2.70 -11.39 -4.50
C LEU A 121 2.08 -11.52 -3.10
N ARG A 122 1.75 -10.40 -2.45
CA ARG A 122 1.08 -10.42 -1.14
C ARG A 122 -0.31 -11.06 -1.23
N LEU A 123 -1.09 -10.72 -2.26
CA LEU A 123 -2.43 -11.27 -2.47
C LEU A 123 -2.40 -12.77 -2.82
N ASP A 124 -1.37 -13.19 -3.54
CA ASP A 124 -1.12 -14.58 -3.93
C ASP A 124 -0.58 -15.45 -2.78
N GLY A 125 -0.25 -14.83 -1.63
CA GLY A 125 0.27 -15.52 -0.45
C GLY A 125 1.73 -15.95 -0.59
N ALA A 126 2.52 -15.24 -1.40
CA ALA A 126 3.95 -15.48 -1.52
C ALA A 126 4.71 -15.10 -0.24
N ASP A 127 5.98 -15.49 -0.18
CA ASP A 127 6.88 -15.17 0.93
C ASP A 127 7.01 -13.64 1.10
N LEU A 128 6.79 -13.15 2.32
CA LEU A 128 6.85 -11.73 2.65
C LEU A 128 8.25 -11.14 2.43
N SER A 129 9.32 -11.94 2.45
CA SER A 129 10.67 -11.51 2.08
C SER A 129 10.78 -11.11 0.61
N ALA A 130 10.09 -11.82 -0.30
CA ALA A 130 10.04 -11.48 -1.72
C ALA A 130 9.22 -10.19 -1.94
N VAL A 131 8.12 -10.03 -1.19
CA VAL A 131 7.31 -8.80 -1.20
C VAL A 131 8.16 -7.60 -0.74
N LEU A 132 8.91 -7.74 0.35
CA LEU A 132 9.80 -6.69 0.85
C LEU A 132 10.89 -6.32 -0.16
N ALA A 133 11.50 -7.30 -0.82
CA ALA A 133 12.52 -7.04 -1.84
C ALA A 133 11.99 -6.19 -3.01
N ASP A 134 10.75 -6.44 -3.44
CA ASP A 134 10.09 -5.63 -4.45
C ASP A 134 9.78 -4.22 -3.94
N LEU A 135 9.29 -4.07 -2.71
CA LEU A 135 9.01 -2.76 -2.13
C LEU A 135 10.27 -1.92 -1.94
N ASP A 136 11.39 -2.55 -1.56
CA ASP A 136 12.69 -1.88 -1.48
C ASP A 136 13.17 -1.41 -2.86
N SER A 137 12.96 -2.23 -3.89
CA SER A 137 13.27 -1.85 -5.28
C SER A 137 12.36 -0.70 -5.76
N ALA A 138 11.07 -0.75 -5.45
CA ALA A 138 10.12 0.33 -5.76
C ALA A 138 10.56 1.65 -5.12
N ILE A 139 10.91 1.64 -3.83
CA ILE A 139 11.40 2.82 -3.10
C ILE A 139 12.70 3.35 -3.72
N ARG A 140 13.62 2.45 -4.09
CA ARG A 140 14.91 2.83 -4.69
C ARG A 140 14.75 3.54 -6.03
N TYR A 141 13.81 3.09 -6.86
CA TYR A 141 13.67 3.60 -8.23
C TYR A 141 12.59 4.66 -8.42
N ALA A 142 11.71 4.87 -7.43
CA ALA A 142 10.61 5.80 -7.57
C ALA A 142 11.09 7.25 -7.67
N GLN A 143 10.56 7.96 -8.66
CA GLN A 143 10.85 9.38 -8.92
C GLN A 143 9.68 10.29 -8.52
N ASP A 144 8.51 9.70 -8.24
CA ASP A 144 7.30 10.42 -7.91
C ASP A 144 6.83 10.10 -6.48
N GLY A 145 6.16 11.07 -5.87
CA GLY A 145 5.65 10.94 -4.50
C GLY A 145 4.55 9.89 -4.37
N LYS A 146 3.77 9.62 -5.42
CA LYS A 146 2.66 8.67 -5.36
C LYS A 146 3.19 7.24 -5.20
N THR A 147 4.11 6.82 -6.07
CA THR A 147 4.74 5.50 -6.01
C THR A 147 5.51 5.31 -4.70
N LEU A 148 6.26 6.33 -4.26
CA LEU A 148 6.93 6.31 -2.95
C LEU A 148 5.93 6.13 -1.80
N GLY A 149 4.84 6.91 -1.80
CA GLY A 149 3.80 6.84 -0.77
C GLY A 149 3.16 5.46 -0.70
N GLN A 150 2.83 4.87 -1.84
CA GLN A 150 2.29 3.52 -1.93
C GLN A 150 3.29 2.48 -1.43
N ALA A 151 4.53 2.50 -1.91
CA ALA A 151 5.54 1.53 -1.54
C ALA A 151 5.86 1.56 -0.03
N TYR A 152 6.01 2.74 0.57
CA TYR A 152 6.21 2.88 2.01
C TYR A 152 5.00 2.40 2.83
N THR A 153 3.78 2.68 2.36
CA THR A 153 2.54 2.20 3.02
C THR A 153 2.50 0.66 3.01
N GLN A 154 2.75 0.06 1.85
CA GLN A 154 2.78 -1.40 1.70
C GLN A 154 3.91 -2.03 2.52
N LYS A 155 5.09 -1.38 2.60
CA LYS A 155 6.20 -1.86 3.41
C LYS A 155 5.87 -1.85 4.90
N GLY A 156 5.25 -0.79 5.40
CA GLY A 156 4.79 -0.72 6.79
C GLY A 156 3.78 -1.83 7.14
N ILE A 157 2.86 -2.16 6.21
CA ILE A 157 1.92 -3.27 6.35
C ILE A 157 2.65 -4.61 6.46
N VAL A 158 3.59 -4.87 5.55
CA VAL A 158 4.32 -6.13 5.50
C VAL A 158 5.22 -6.30 6.72
N LEU A 159 5.94 -5.25 7.12
CA LEU A 159 6.75 -5.26 8.35
C LEU A 159 5.91 -5.53 9.59
N LYS A 160 4.71 -4.95 9.67
CA LYS A 160 3.77 -5.22 10.77
C LYS A 160 3.29 -6.67 10.76
N ALA A 161 3.01 -7.23 9.58
CA ALA A 161 2.62 -8.64 9.44
C ALA A 161 3.75 -9.61 9.82
N MET A 162 5.00 -9.19 9.65
CA MET A 162 6.20 -9.93 10.06
C MET A 162 6.60 -9.68 11.53
N GLU A 163 5.78 -8.95 12.30
CA GLU A 163 6.07 -8.57 13.69
C GLU A 163 7.43 -7.88 13.87
N ALA A 164 7.84 -7.08 12.87
CA ALA A 164 9.05 -6.28 12.93
C ALA A 164 8.99 -5.18 14.01
N ASP A 165 10.12 -4.49 14.20
CA ASP A 165 10.22 -3.42 15.19
C ASP A 165 9.18 -2.30 14.92
N GLN A 166 8.54 -1.81 15.99
CA GLN A 166 7.49 -0.80 15.87
C GLN A 166 8.03 0.53 15.33
N ASP A 167 9.29 0.86 15.59
CA ASP A 167 9.93 2.06 15.08
C ASP A 167 10.13 1.97 13.57
N ASP A 168 10.49 0.78 13.05
CA ASP A 168 10.61 0.55 11.60
C ASP A 168 9.26 0.64 10.90
N VAL A 169 8.22 0.05 11.49
CA VAL A 169 6.83 0.14 11.00
C VAL A 169 6.35 1.58 11.00
N PHE A 170 6.55 2.30 12.12
CA PHE A 170 6.16 3.70 12.25
C PHE A 170 6.90 4.58 11.25
N ASN A 171 8.21 4.38 11.08
CA ASN A 171 8.99 5.14 10.11
C ASN A 171 8.49 4.92 8.67
N CYS A 172 8.13 3.69 8.29
CA CYS A 172 7.54 3.42 6.98
C CYS A 172 6.24 4.21 6.78
N PHE A 173 5.32 4.19 7.75
CA PHE A 173 4.09 4.98 7.66
C PHE A 173 4.35 6.50 7.69
N ALA A 174 5.35 6.95 8.44
CA ALA A 174 5.74 8.36 8.46
C ALA A 174 6.27 8.82 7.09
N GLN A 175 7.09 8.02 6.42
CA GLN A 175 7.54 8.33 5.06
C GLN A 175 6.37 8.29 4.07
N GLY A 176 5.50 7.27 4.15
CA GLY A 176 4.30 7.21 3.32
C GLY A 176 3.40 8.43 3.47
N ALA A 177 3.21 8.92 4.71
CA ALA A 177 2.42 10.11 5.00
C ALA A 177 3.06 11.39 4.43
N LYS A 178 4.39 11.53 4.52
CA LYS A 178 5.14 12.64 3.90
C LYS A 178 4.98 12.66 2.39
N CYS A 179 4.87 11.49 1.77
CA CYS A 179 4.63 11.33 0.34
C CYS A 179 3.15 11.55 -0.08
N GLY A 180 2.26 11.88 0.87
CA GLY A 180 0.85 12.18 0.60
C GLY A 180 -0.12 11.00 0.74
N SER A 181 0.34 9.82 1.20
CA SER A 181 -0.56 8.69 1.47
C SER A 181 -1.44 8.95 2.69
N GLU A 182 -2.76 9.05 2.47
CA GLU A 182 -3.76 9.21 3.54
C GLU A 182 -3.77 7.99 4.46
N VAL A 183 -3.76 6.80 3.88
CA VAL A 183 -3.70 5.52 4.61
C VAL A 183 -2.49 5.50 5.54
N ALA A 184 -1.31 5.89 5.03
CA ALA A 184 -0.10 5.94 5.85
C ALA A 184 -0.21 6.97 6.97
N ARG A 185 -0.84 8.12 6.72
CA ARG A 185 -1.06 9.14 7.76
C ARG A 185 -1.93 8.62 8.90
N LEU A 186 -3.01 7.93 8.56
CA LEU A 186 -3.91 7.31 9.53
C LEU A 186 -3.22 6.18 10.30
N ALA A 187 -2.50 5.30 9.58
CA ALA A 187 -1.72 4.22 10.19
C ALA A 187 -0.63 4.78 11.12
N MET A 188 0.10 5.82 10.71
CA MET A 188 1.10 6.51 11.53
C MET A 188 0.49 7.05 12.83
N ALA A 189 -0.68 7.69 12.76
CA ALA A 189 -1.35 8.21 13.94
C ALA A 189 -1.75 7.08 14.92
N LYS A 190 -2.24 5.95 14.39
CA LYS A 190 -2.57 4.75 15.20
C LYS A 190 -1.34 4.10 15.82
N GLU A 191 -0.25 4.03 15.05
CA GLU A 191 0.98 3.36 15.46
C GLU A 191 1.90 4.25 16.33
N ASN A 192 1.53 5.50 16.56
CA ASN A 192 2.30 6.46 17.35
C ASN A 192 2.62 5.90 18.76
N PRO A 193 3.91 5.65 19.08
CA PRO A 193 4.31 5.02 20.34
C PRO A 193 3.96 5.89 21.56
N TYR A 194 4.03 7.22 21.43
CA TYR A 194 3.66 8.15 22.49
C TYR A 194 2.17 8.08 22.81
N ALA A 195 1.32 8.04 21.78
CA ALA A 195 -0.14 7.95 21.95
C ALA A 195 -0.54 6.63 22.64
N LYS A 196 0.08 5.51 22.24
CA LYS A 196 -0.16 4.20 22.87
C LYS A 196 0.27 4.16 24.34
N MET A 197 1.42 4.75 24.68
CA MET A 197 1.89 4.80 26.07
C MET A 197 0.98 5.65 26.95
N CYS A 198 0.58 6.84 26.49
CA CYS A 198 -0.34 7.70 27.24
C CYS A 198 -1.67 7.00 27.53
N GLY A 199 -2.23 6.31 26.53
CA GLY A 199 -3.46 5.53 26.69
C GLY A 199 -3.34 4.42 27.75
N LYS A 200 -2.21 3.70 27.78
CA LYS A 200 -1.94 2.66 28.78
C LYS A 200 -1.83 3.23 30.20
N ILE A 201 -1.10 4.33 30.37
CA ILE A 201 -0.92 4.99 31.67
C ILE A 201 -2.26 5.46 32.22
N VAL A 202 -3.06 6.14 31.39
CA VAL A 202 -4.39 6.63 31.78
C VAL A 202 -5.34 5.48 32.10
N SER A 203 -5.35 4.42 31.29
CA SER A 203 -6.20 3.25 31.53
C SER A 203 -5.85 2.52 32.83
N GLU A 204 -4.56 2.40 33.13
CA GLU A 204 -4.07 1.79 34.36
C GLU A 204 -4.42 2.63 35.59
N ALA A 205 -4.25 3.95 35.53
CA ALA A 205 -4.67 4.86 36.59
C ALA A 205 -6.18 4.76 36.88
N MET A 206 -7.02 4.73 35.82
CA MET A 206 -8.46 4.54 35.97
C MET A 206 -8.84 3.18 36.56
N ARG A 207 -8.10 2.12 36.22
CA ARG A 207 -8.31 0.78 36.77
C ARG A 207 -8.04 0.75 38.28
N GLN A 208 -6.94 1.35 38.71
CA GLN A 208 -6.55 1.42 40.12
C GLN A 208 -7.60 2.16 40.97
N LEU A 209 -8.11 3.30 40.48
CA LEU A 209 -9.19 4.03 41.13
C LEU A 209 -10.46 3.19 41.29
N ARG A 210 -10.83 2.41 40.27
CA ARG A 210 -12.02 1.54 40.30
C ARG A 210 -11.89 0.42 41.34
N THR A 211 -10.70 -0.19 41.43
CA THR A 211 -10.42 -1.24 42.42
C THR A 211 -10.34 -0.71 43.85
N ALA A 212 -9.84 0.52 44.03
CA ALA A 212 -9.81 1.19 45.33
C ALA A 212 -11.21 1.60 45.83
N SER A 213 -12.17 1.76 44.92
CA SER A 213 -13.54 2.21 45.22
C SER A 213 -14.54 1.06 45.48
N SER A 214 -14.15 -0.22 45.28
CA SER A 214 -14.99 -1.36 45.65
C SER A 214 -14.76 -1.75 47.11
N PRO A 215 -15.75 -1.63 48.02
CA PRO A 215 -15.59 -2.03 49.41
C PRO A 215 -15.40 -3.56 49.48
N ARG A 216 -14.38 -4.01 50.22
CA ARG A 216 -14.22 -5.43 50.57
C ARG A 216 -15.40 -5.82 51.47
N SER A 217 -16.34 -6.61 50.93
CA SER A 217 -17.41 -7.28 51.68
C SER A 217 -16.85 -8.45 52.49
#